data_AF-A0A3D0LB44-F1
#
_entry.id   AF-A0A3D0LB44-F1
#
_cell.length_a   1.000
_cell.length_b   1.000
_cell.length_c   1.000
_cell.angle_alpha   90.00
_cell.angle_beta   90.00
_cell.angle_gamma   90.00
#
_symmetry.space_group_name_H-M   'P 1'
#
loop_
_entity.id
_entity.type
_entity.pdbx_description
1 polymer ?
#
loop_
_entity_poly.entity_id
_entity_poly.type
_entity_poly.pdbx_seq_one_letter_code
_entity_poly.pdbx_strand_id
1 'polypeptide(L)'
;QNKNLGTKVTDSIDAAIELGMYVIVDWHVLDEHDPLLKADDAEIFFDMISSKYANVPNIIYEICNEPNSDSVTWNDNIKPYAERIIPVIRKNCDNIIVVGTPNWSGDLISPAENPITGQKNIMYTLHFYAGTHGEDYRRQITTANKKGLAVFVTEWGTTKASGDGGVFEKETLEWTKFLAKKQISWANWSVNNKGEDSGVLKYNKDKRAEGGWKDEDLQPSGILVRQILRGEK
;
A
#
# COMPACT_ATOMS: atom_id res chain seq x y z
N GLN A 1 1.10 -22.38 -5.69
CA GLN A 1 1.34 -21.39 -4.61
C GLN A 1 2.00 -22.07 -3.42
N ASN A 2 3.01 -21.44 -2.82
CA ASN A 2 3.71 -21.96 -1.65
C ASN A 2 2.79 -21.85 -0.42
N LYS A 3 2.27 -22.98 0.10
CA LYS A 3 1.30 -23.01 1.21
C LYS A 3 1.74 -22.23 2.46
N ASN A 4 3.05 -22.06 2.64
CA ASN A 4 3.62 -21.31 3.76
C ASN A 4 3.33 -19.80 3.69
N LEU A 5 3.08 -19.22 2.51
CA LEU A 5 2.83 -17.78 2.36
C LEU A 5 1.43 -17.41 2.88
N GLY A 6 0.41 -18.22 2.59
CA GLY A 6 -0.95 -18.01 3.09
C GLY A 6 -1.04 -18.08 4.63
N THR A 7 -0.19 -18.91 5.25
CA THR A 7 -0.13 -19.01 6.73
C THR A 7 0.42 -17.72 7.34
N LYS A 8 1.48 -17.15 6.75
CA LYS A 8 2.05 -15.87 7.23
C LYS A 8 1.09 -14.70 7.13
N VAL A 9 0.31 -14.62 6.05
CA VAL A 9 -0.72 -13.57 5.90
C VAL A 9 -1.75 -13.69 7.03
N THR A 10 -2.27 -14.88 7.28
CA THR A 10 -3.25 -15.08 8.35
C THR A 10 -2.67 -14.81 9.74
N ASP A 11 -1.41 -15.20 9.99
CA ASP A 11 -0.73 -14.92 11.27
C ASP A 11 -0.60 -13.40 11.50
N SER A 12 -0.24 -12.63 10.46
CA SER A 12 -0.16 -11.17 10.55
C SER A 12 -1.53 -10.51 10.77
N ILE A 13 -2.59 -11.02 10.13
CA ILE A 13 -3.95 -10.54 10.35
C ILE A 13 -4.35 -10.80 11.81
N ASP A 14 -4.15 -12.02 12.31
CA ASP A 14 -4.52 -12.42 13.66
C ASP A 14 -3.75 -11.57 14.72
N ALA A 15 -2.46 -11.34 14.51
CA ALA A 15 -1.66 -10.47 15.37
C ALA A 15 -2.13 -9.00 15.36
N ALA A 16 -2.50 -8.46 14.20
CA ALA A 16 -3.03 -7.10 14.12
C ALA A 16 -4.38 -6.95 14.85
N ILE A 17 -5.24 -7.97 14.76
CA ILE A 17 -6.51 -8.01 15.51
C ILE A 17 -6.23 -8.02 17.01
N GLU A 18 -5.33 -8.88 17.49
CA GLU A 18 -4.97 -8.99 18.92
C GLU A 18 -4.43 -7.67 19.47
N LEU A 19 -3.65 -6.93 18.67
CA LEU A 19 -3.09 -5.64 19.02
C LEU A 19 -4.07 -4.46 18.85
N GLY A 20 -5.29 -4.69 18.35
CA GLY A 20 -6.26 -3.63 18.09
C GLY A 20 -5.89 -2.70 16.93
N MET A 21 -5.05 -3.17 15.99
CA MET A 21 -4.58 -2.42 14.82
C MET A 21 -5.39 -2.77 13.57
N TYR A 22 -5.45 -1.84 12.62
CA TYR A 22 -5.82 -2.19 11.24
C TYR A 22 -4.67 -2.93 10.55
N VAL A 23 -5.00 -3.73 9.53
CA VAL A 23 -4.05 -4.48 8.69
C VAL A 23 -4.44 -4.36 7.22
N ILE A 24 -3.46 -4.07 6.37
CA ILE A 24 -3.64 -4.10 4.92
C ILE A 24 -3.27 -5.51 4.44
N VAL A 25 -4.22 -6.18 3.77
CA VAL A 25 -3.98 -7.43 3.06
C VAL A 25 -3.75 -7.09 1.60
N ASP A 26 -2.48 -7.03 1.24
CA ASP A 26 -2.01 -6.58 -0.06
C ASP A 26 -1.70 -7.75 -1.01
N TRP A 27 -2.39 -7.76 -2.16
CA TRP A 27 -2.02 -8.57 -3.30
C TRP A 27 -0.97 -7.82 -4.14
N HIS A 28 0.29 -8.11 -3.80
CA HIS A 28 1.45 -7.32 -4.20
C HIS A 28 1.89 -7.53 -5.66
N VAL A 29 1.05 -7.13 -6.61
CA VAL A 29 1.38 -7.08 -8.06
C VAL A 29 2.56 -6.16 -8.27
N LEU A 30 3.60 -6.67 -8.93
CA LEU A 30 4.77 -5.88 -9.35
C LEU A 30 5.36 -6.41 -10.66
N ASP A 31 5.98 -7.60 -10.60
CA ASP A 31 6.64 -8.23 -11.75
C ASP A 31 5.64 -8.79 -12.78
N GLU A 32 4.40 -9.04 -12.36
CA GLU A 32 3.33 -9.43 -13.29
C GLU A 32 2.86 -8.27 -14.17
N HIS A 33 3.09 -7.02 -13.76
CA HIS A 33 2.69 -5.78 -14.42
C HIS A 33 1.16 -5.57 -14.54
N ASP A 34 0.46 -6.51 -15.18
CA ASP A 34 -0.98 -6.51 -15.38
C ASP A 34 -1.69 -7.38 -14.33
N PRO A 35 -2.55 -6.80 -13.46
CA PRO A 35 -3.26 -7.56 -12.44
C PRO A 35 -4.22 -8.62 -13.04
N LEU A 36 -4.69 -8.46 -14.28
CA LEU A 36 -5.56 -9.45 -14.94
C LEU A 36 -4.90 -10.80 -15.13
N LEU A 37 -3.57 -10.86 -15.28
CA LEU A 37 -2.83 -12.11 -15.48
C LEU A 37 -2.92 -13.06 -14.30
N LYS A 38 -3.27 -12.54 -13.11
CA LYS A 38 -3.45 -13.30 -11.87
C LYS A 38 -4.83 -13.14 -11.25
N ALA A 39 -5.82 -12.69 -12.01
CA ALA A 39 -7.16 -12.45 -11.50
C ALA A 39 -7.80 -13.70 -10.87
N ASP A 40 -7.70 -14.87 -11.52
CA ASP A 40 -8.29 -16.10 -10.99
C ASP A 40 -7.65 -16.51 -9.64
N ASP A 41 -6.33 -16.36 -9.52
CA ASP A 41 -5.61 -16.62 -8.27
C ASP A 41 -6.00 -15.62 -7.16
N ALA A 42 -6.16 -14.35 -7.52
CA ALA A 42 -6.58 -13.29 -6.61
C ALA A 42 -8.04 -13.48 -6.14
N GLU A 43 -8.96 -13.91 -7.00
CA GLU A 43 -10.34 -14.24 -6.62
C GLU A 43 -10.35 -15.34 -5.55
N ILE A 44 -9.59 -16.42 -5.74
CA ILE A 44 -9.48 -17.51 -4.76
C ILE A 44 -8.91 -17.00 -3.44
N PHE A 45 -7.84 -16.19 -3.51
CA PHE A 45 -7.19 -15.64 -2.32
C PHE A 45 -8.12 -14.71 -1.53
N PHE A 46 -8.76 -13.74 -2.19
CA PHE A 46 -9.63 -12.79 -1.53
C PHE A 46 -10.94 -13.42 -1.04
N ASP A 47 -11.48 -14.44 -1.73
CA ASP A 47 -12.62 -15.22 -1.22
C ASP A 47 -12.24 -15.94 0.07
N MET A 48 -11.07 -16.58 0.12
CA MET A 48 -10.56 -17.27 1.30
C MET A 48 -10.40 -16.32 2.49
N ILE A 49 -9.70 -15.20 2.31
CA ILE A 49 -9.44 -14.25 3.40
C ILE A 49 -10.75 -13.59 3.85
N SER A 50 -11.55 -13.08 2.91
CA SER A 50 -12.80 -12.39 3.27
C SER A 50 -13.83 -13.31 3.91
N SER A 51 -13.91 -14.59 3.51
CA SER A 51 -14.76 -15.58 4.17
C SER A 51 -14.27 -15.89 5.58
N LYS A 52 -12.96 -16.09 5.77
CA LYS A 52 -12.38 -16.41 7.09
C LYS A 52 -12.58 -15.27 8.09
N TYR A 53 -12.49 -14.02 7.63
CA TYR A 53 -12.51 -12.83 8.46
C TYR A 53 -13.73 -11.91 8.23
N ALA A 54 -14.86 -12.47 7.81
CA ALA A 54 -16.05 -11.72 7.35
C ALA A 54 -16.53 -10.60 8.30
N ASN A 55 -16.39 -10.78 9.62
CA ASN A 55 -16.85 -9.83 10.64
C ASN A 55 -15.71 -9.07 11.33
N VAL A 56 -14.52 -9.02 10.71
CA VAL A 56 -13.34 -8.36 11.27
C VAL A 56 -13.19 -6.96 10.67
N PRO A 57 -13.40 -5.87 11.44
CA PRO A 57 -13.31 -4.51 10.92
C PRO A 57 -11.86 -4.05 10.66
N ASN A 58 -10.87 -4.76 11.21
CA ASN A 58 -9.45 -4.42 11.14
C ASN A 58 -8.88 -4.51 9.71
N ILE A 59 -9.48 -5.29 8.82
CA ILE A 59 -8.89 -5.59 7.51
C ILE A 59 -9.20 -4.48 6.50
N ILE A 60 -8.17 -4.06 5.77
CA ILE A 60 -8.25 -3.27 4.55
C ILE A 60 -7.70 -4.14 3.42
N TYR A 61 -8.43 -4.28 2.32
CA TYR A 61 -8.00 -5.10 1.19
C TYR A 61 -7.33 -4.22 0.15
N GLU A 62 -6.04 -4.43 -0.13
CA GLU A 62 -5.37 -3.81 -1.27
C GLU A 62 -5.28 -4.85 -2.39
N ILE A 63 -6.07 -4.64 -3.44
CA ILE A 63 -6.33 -5.71 -4.42
C ILE A 63 -5.28 -5.80 -5.52
N CYS A 64 -4.48 -4.76 -5.73
CA CYS A 64 -3.31 -4.78 -6.60
C CYS A 64 -2.38 -3.64 -6.21
N ASN A 65 -1.18 -3.97 -5.74
CA ASN A 65 -0.16 -3.00 -5.31
C ASN A 65 0.23 -2.01 -6.41
N GLU A 66 0.93 -2.48 -7.46
CA GLU A 66 1.52 -1.61 -8.47
C GLU A 66 1.31 -2.13 -9.89
N PRO A 67 0.09 -1.98 -10.46
CA PRO A 67 -0.08 -2.11 -11.90
C PRO A 67 0.88 -1.19 -12.66
N ASN A 68 1.63 -1.74 -13.60
CA ASN A 68 2.69 -1.01 -14.30
C ASN A 68 2.92 -1.56 -15.72
N SER A 69 3.85 -0.98 -16.47
CA SER A 69 4.02 -1.08 -17.94
C SER A 69 3.12 -0.14 -18.76
N ASP A 70 3.65 0.32 -19.91
CA ASP A 70 2.98 1.24 -20.85
C ASP A 70 1.67 0.66 -21.42
N SER A 71 1.55 -0.67 -21.45
CA SER A 71 0.37 -1.37 -21.96
C SER A 71 -0.72 -1.61 -20.92
N VAL A 72 -0.46 -1.33 -19.64
CA VAL A 72 -1.40 -1.59 -18.55
C VAL A 72 -2.11 -0.29 -18.19
N THR A 73 -3.38 -0.19 -18.59
CA THR A 73 -4.17 1.03 -18.42
C THR A 73 -5.25 0.86 -17.37
N TRP A 74 -5.76 1.99 -16.86
CA TRP A 74 -6.89 1.98 -15.93
C TRP A 74 -8.12 1.31 -16.54
N ASN A 75 -8.46 1.67 -17.79
CA ASN A 75 -9.72 1.26 -18.42
C ASN A 75 -9.69 -0.18 -18.93
N ASP A 76 -8.56 -0.66 -19.43
CA ASP A 76 -8.48 -1.95 -20.11
C ASP A 76 -8.04 -3.08 -19.16
N ASN A 77 -7.31 -2.75 -18.09
CA ASN A 77 -6.71 -3.75 -17.21
C ASN A 77 -7.20 -3.61 -15.77
N ILE A 78 -6.95 -2.46 -15.13
CA ILE A 78 -7.06 -2.33 -13.67
C ILE A 78 -8.52 -2.24 -13.21
N LYS A 79 -9.35 -1.39 -13.84
CA LYS A 79 -10.77 -1.29 -13.50
C LYS A 79 -11.52 -2.60 -13.77
N PRO A 80 -11.34 -3.28 -14.94
CA PRO A 80 -11.92 -4.60 -15.15
C PRO A 80 -11.47 -5.65 -14.12
N TYR A 81 -10.19 -5.64 -13.73
CA TYR A 81 -9.69 -6.48 -12.63
C TYR A 81 -10.42 -6.18 -11.31
N ALA A 82 -10.49 -4.91 -10.92
CA ALA A 82 -11.14 -4.50 -9.68
C ALA A 82 -12.63 -4.87 -9.67
N GLU A 83 -13.33 -4.73 -10.79
CA GLU A 83 -14.74 -5.10 -10.95
C GLU A 83 -14.97 -6.62 -10.88
N ARG A 84 -13.93 -7.45 -11.08
CA ARG A 84 -13.97 -8.89 -10.80
C ARG A 84 -13.74 -9.21 -9.33
N ILE A 85 -12.76 -8.57 -8.70
CA ILE A 85 -12.34 -8.88 -7.31
C ILE A 85 -13.30 -8.30 -6.26
N ILE A 86 -13.80 -7.08 -6.46
CA ILE A 86 -14.66 -6.41 -5.48
C ILE A 86 -15.91 -7.25 -5.14
N PRO A 87 -16.68 -7.80 -6.10
CA PRO A 87 -17.81 -8.68 -5.80
C PRO A 87 -17.45 -9.91 -4.99
N VAL A 88 -16.24 -10.46 -5.16
CA VAL A 88 -15.77 -11.61 -4.38
C VAL A 88 -15.65 -11.25 -2.90
N ILE A 89 -14.96 -10.14 -2.58
CA ILE A 89 -14.83 -9.66 -1.20
C ILE A 89 -16.20 -9.28 -0.62
N ARG A 90 -17.05 -8.63 -1.43
CA ARG A 90 -18.38 -8.14 -1.03
C ARG A 90 -19.40 -9.23 -0.74
N LYS A 91 -19.15 -10.49 -1.15
CA LYS A 91 -19.96 -11.64 -0.69
C LYS A 91 -19.91 -11.79 0.83
N ASN A 92 -18.78 -11.42 1.44
CA ASN A 92 -18.47 -11.74 2.82
C ASN A 92 -18.41 -10.51 3.73
N CYS A 93 -18.01 -9.33 3.22
CA CYS A 93 -17.80 -8.16 4.07
C CYS A 93 -17.86 -6.80 3.34
N ASP A 94 -18.02 -5.74 4.12
CA ASP A 94 -18.12 -4.34 3.66
C ASP A 94 -16.85 -3.50 3.93
N ASN A 95 -15.73 -4.14 4.28
CA ASN A 95 -14.45 -3.49 4.58
C ASN A 95 -13.94 -2.58 3.44
N ILE A 96 -13.00 -1.69 3.78
CA ILE A 96 -12.35 -0.82 2.80
C ILE A 96 -11.57 -1.67 1.79
N ILE A 97 -11.71 -1.33 0.51
CA ILE A 97 -10.92 -1.87 -0.58
C ILE A 97 -10.11 -0.73 -1.19
N VAL A 98 -8.80 -0.88 -1.26
CA VAL A 98 -7.87 0.03 -1.95
C VAL A 98 -7.49 -0.60 -3.28
N VAL A 99 -7.58 0.19 -4.36
CA VAL A 99 -7.25 -0.25 -5.72
C VAL A 99 -5.97 0.47 -6.19
N GLY A 100 -4.98 -0.30 -6.64
CA GLY A 100 -3.80 0.22 -7.33
C GLY A 100 -4.16 1.02 -8.57
N THR A 101 -3.23 1.85 -9.03
CA THR A 101 -3.44 2.70 -10.19
C THR A 101 -2.31 2.50 -11.22
N PRO A 102 -2.45 2.95 -12.48
CA PRO A 102 -1.39 2.77 -13.47
C PRO A 102 -0.05 3.40 -13.03
N ASN A 103 1.02 3.05 -13.73
CA ASN A 103 2.36 3.63 -13.54
C ASN A 103 2.89 3.45 -12.10
N TRP A 104 2.92 2.20 -11.62
CA TRP A 104 3.33 1.85 -10.25
C TRP A 104 2.50 2.60 -9.20
N SER A 105 1.18 2.57 -9.37
CA SER A 105 0.27 3.39 -8.57
C SER A 105 0.67 4.88 -8.59
N GLY A 106 1.08 5.40 -9.73
CA GLY A 106 1.53 6.77 -9.92
C GLY A 106 0.53 7.66 -10.65
N ASP A 107 -0.58 7.11 -11.17
CA ASP A 107 -1.59 7.85 -11.93
C ASP A 107 -2.96 7.81 -11.24
N LEU A 108 -3.28 8.87 -10.49
CA LEU A 108 -4.62 9.05 -9.92
C LEU A 108 -5.59 9.78 -10.85
N ILE A 109 -5.14 10.30 -12.00
CA ILE A 109 -5.99 11.07 -12.90
C ILE A 109 -6.91 10.14 -13.69
N SER A 110 -6.38 9.05 -14.24
CA SER A 110 -7.17 8.05 -14.97
C SER A 110 -8.35 7.50 -14.15
N PRO A 111 -8.18 6.99 -12.91
CA PRO A 111 -9.31 6.57 -12.09
C PRO A 111 -10.24 7.71 -11.69
N ALA A 112 -9.76 8.96 -11.62
CA ALA A 112 -10.62 10.11 -11.32
C ALA A 112 -11.56 10.46 -12.48
N GLU A 113 -11.18 10.11 -13.70
CA GLU A 113 -11.96 10.34 -14.91
C GLU A 113 -12.97 9.23 -15.19
N ASN A 114 -12.64 7.99 -14.79
CA ASN A 114 -13.52 6.85 -14.93
C ASN A 114 -13.57 6.01 -13.64
N PRO A 115 -14.11 6.55 -12.53
CA PRO A 115 -14.10 5.87 -11.24
C PRO A 115 -14.90 4.56 -11.27
N ILE A 116 -14.66 3.71 -10.29
CA ILE A 116 -15.50 2.53 -10.04
C ILE A 116 -16.82 3.05 -9.45
N THR A 117 -17.95 2.64 -10.02
CA THR A 117 -19.29 3.10 -9.61
C THR A 117 -20.13 1.92 -9.11
N GLY A 118 -21.21 2.21 -8.38
CA GLY A 118 -22.08 1.18 -7.79
C GLY A 118 -21.45 0.41 -6.63
N GLN A 119 -20.27 0.81 -6.15
CA GLN A 119 -19.56 0.23 -5.02
C GLN A 119 -19.37 1.27 -3.92
N LYS A 120 -19.29 0.82 -2.67
CA LYS A 120 -18.99 1.64 -1.48
C LYS A 120 -17.66 1.22 -0.87
N ASN A 121 -17.09 2.09 -0.03
CA ASN A 121 -15.84 1.85 0.70
C ASN A 121 -14.67 1.49 -0.23
N ILE A 122 -14.59 2.17 -1.37
CA ILE A 122 -13.49 2.05 -2.33
C ILE A 122 -12.57 3.27 -2.17
N MET A 123 -11.28 3.00 -2.06
CA MET A 123 -10.21 3.99 -2.07
C MET A 123 -9.22 3.64 -3.20
N TYR A 124 -8.37 4.59 -3.54
CA TYR A 124 -7.37 4.47 -4.61
C TYR A 124 -6.01 4.81 -4.02
N THR A 125 -4.97 4.10 -4.44
CA THR A 125 -3.61 4.39 -3.96
C THR A 125 -2.81 5.22 -4.94
N LEU A 126 -1.94 6.05 -4.36
CA LEU A 126 -0.80 6.63 -5.05
C LEU A 126 0.45 6.33 -4.24
N HIS A 127 1.47 5.76 -4.87
CA HIS A 127 2.76 5.49 -4.26
C HIS A 127 3.75 6.59 -4.58
N PHE A 128 4.62 6.89 -3.61
CA PHE A 128 5.68 7.86 -3.83
C PHE A 128 6.98 7.46 -3.14
N TYR A 129 8.09 7.88 -3.74
CA TYR A 129 9.42 7.78 -3.17
C TYR A 129 10.02 9.17 -3.15
N ALA A 130 10.36 9.69 -1.98
CA ALA A 130 10.70 11.10 -1.76
C ALA A 130 11.92 11.59 -2.55
N GLY A 131 12.79 10.69 -2.99
CA GLY A 131 13.92 10.99 -3.88
C GLY A 131 13.58 11.06 -5.36
N THR A 132 12.35 10.72 -5.75
CA THR A 132 11.91 10.64 -7.15
C THR A 132 10.64 11.47 -7.39
N HIS A 133 9.70 11.49 -6.46
CA HIS A 133 8.36 12.06 -6.64
C HIS A 133 8.13 13.24 -5.70
N GLY A 134 7.55 14.33 -6.22
CA GLY A 134 7.41 15.60 -5.50
C GLY A 134 6.03 16.27 -5.68
N GLU A 135 6.05 17.57 -5.95
CA GLU A 135 4.83 18.40 -5.99
C GLU A 135 3.82 17.94 -7.06
N ASP A 136 4.31 17.43 -8.17
CA ASP A 136 3.51 16.88 -9.27
C ASP A 136 2.63 15.72 -8.81
N TYR A 137 3.17 14.75 -8.07
CA TYR A 137 2.38 13.64 -7.50
C TYR A 137 1.41 14.14 -6.41
N ARG A 138 1.81 15.10 -5.56
CA ARG A 138 0.88 15.75 -4.59
C ARG A 138 -0.29 16.45 -5.29
N ARG A 139 -0.04 17.03 -6.47
CA ARG A 139 -1.08 17.67 -7.30
C ARG A 139 -2.07 16.64 -7.83
N GLN A 140 -1.61 15.45 -8.20
CA GLN A 140 -2.50 14.36 -8.61
C GLN A 140 -3.47 13.98 -7.50
N ILE A 141 -2.98 13.75 -6.26
CA ILE A 141 -3.83 13.48 -5.10
C ILE A 141 -4.86 14.61 -4.90
N THR A 142 -4.42 15.87 -4.97
CA THR A 142 -5.34 17.01 -4.83
C THR A 142 -6.41 17.04 -5.91
N THR A 143 -6.07 16.72 -7.16
CA THR A 143 -7.03 16.65 -8.27
C THR A 143 -8.01 15.49 -8.08
N ALA A 144 -7.52 14.31 -7.70
CA ALA A 144 -8.33 13.13 -7.42
C ALA A 144 -9.34 13.38 -6.29
N ASN A 145 -8.90 13.93 -5.15
CA ASN A 145 -9.82 14.29 -4.06
C ASN A 145 -10.87 15.31 -4.49
N LYS A 146 -10.52 16.31 -5.33
CA LYS A 146 -11.47 17.29 -5.87
C LYS A 146 -12.51 16.64 -6.79
N LYS A 147 -12.14 15.57 -7.50
CA LYS A 147 -13.03 14.75 -8.31
C LYS A 147 -13.81 13.71 -7.48
N GLY A 148 -13.62 13.68 -6.16
CA GLY A 148 -14.38 12.85 -5.22
C GLY A 148 -13.76 11.50 -4.89
N LEU A 149 -12.54 11.21 -5.35
CA LEU A 149 -11.84 9.97 -4.97
C LEU A 149 -11.30 10.06 -3.54
N ALA A 150 -11.53 8.99 -2.78
CA ALA A 150 -10.82 8.75 -1.53
C ALA A 150 -9.45 8.13 -1.82
N VAL A 151 -8.40 8.66 -1.18
CA VAL A 151 -7.01 8.25 -1.42
C VAL A 151 -6.40 7.69 -0.14
N PHE A 152 -5.68 6.58 -0.26
CA PHE A 152 -4.84 5.99 0.79
C PHE A 152 -3.45 5.77 0.18
N VAL A 153 -2.37 6.28 0.78
CA VAL A 153 -1.00 5.99 0.31
C VAL A 153 -0.51 4.68 0.92
N THR A 154 -0.84 3.55 0.31
CA THR A 154 -0.53 2.22 0.88
C THR A 154 0.95 1.89 0.87
N GLU A 155 1.73 2.56 0.01
CA GLU A 155 3.19 2.48 0.01
C GLU A 155 3.85 3.84 -0.20
N TRP A 156 4.89 4.14 0.58
CA TRP A 156 5.84 5.21 0.27
C TRP A 156 7.22 5.00 0.90
N GLY A 157 8.28 5.52 0.25
CA GLY A 157 9.66 5.42 0.73
C GLY A 157 10.36 6.77 0.93
N THR A 158 11.32 6.82 1.86
CA THR A 158 12.17 8.01 2.09
C THR A 158 13.27 8.19 1.03
N THR A 159 13.43 7.20 0.14
CA THR A 159 14.54 7.07 -0.83
C THR A 159 14.08 7.43 -2.23
N LYS A 160 14.89 7.13 -3.25
CA LYS A 160 14.42 7.05 -4.65
C LYS A 160 13.54 5.81 -4.85
N ALA A 161 12.80 5.77 -5.96
CA ALA A 161 11.93 4.66 -6.36
C ALA A 161 12.64 3.30 -6.49
N SER A 162 13.98 3.27 -6.56
CA SER A 162 14.75 2.03 -6.50
C SER A 162 14.82 1.41 -5.10
N GLY A 163 14.27 2.07 -4.07
CA GLY A 163 14.42 1.69 -2.66
C GLY A 163 15.77 2.09 -2.04
N ASP A 164 16.59 2.86 -2.77
CA ASP A 164 18.00 3.15 -2.43
C ASP A 164 18.37 4.62 -2.81
N GLY A 165 19.61 5.02 -2.54
CA GLY A 165 20.17 6.31 -2.93
C GLY A 165 20.09 7.38 -1.84
N GLY A 166 20.02 6.96 -0.57
CA GLY A 166 19.98 7.81 0.60
C GLY A 166 18.57 8.30 0.96
N VAL A 167 18.47 8.88 2.16
CA VAL A 167 17.23 9.46 2.70
C VAL A 167 17.05 10.90 2.23
N PHE A 168 15.89 11.18 1.63
CA PHE A 168 15.46 12.49 1.18
C PHE A 168 14.54 13.12 2.23
N GLU A 169 15.12 13.48 3.38
CA GLU A 169 14.37 13.92 4.56
C GLU A 169 13.49 15.15 4.29
N LYS A 170 14.02 16.18 3.61
CA LYS A 170 13.26 17.40 3.33
C LYS A 170 11.97 17.11 2.57
N GLU A 171 12.07 16.34 1.48
CA GLU A 171 10.91 16.01 0.65
C GLU A 171 9.96 15.05 1.38
N THR A 172 10.49 14.12 2.19
CA THR A 172 9.69 13.25 3.07
C THR A 172 8.83 14.07 4.03
N LEU A 173 9.38 15.12 4.64
CA LEU A 173 8.63 15.99 5.56
C LEU A 173 7.58 16.83 4.83
N GLU A 174 7.85 17.26 3.59
CA GLU A 174 6.83 17.94 2.77
C GLU A 174 5.67 17.00 2.44
N TRP A 175 5.96 15.75 2.08
CA TRP A 175 4.95 14.72 1.83
C TRP A 175 4.09 14.43 3.07
N THR A 176 4.71 14.13 4.20
CA THR A 176 3.98 13.75 5.42
C THR A 176 3.12 14.89 5.97
N LYS A 177 3.59 16.14 5.91
CA LYS A 177 2.77 17.33 6.23
C LYS A 177 1.59 17.49 5.27
N PHE A 178 1.82 17.25 3.97
CA PHE A 178 0.74 17.29 2.99
C PHE A 178 -0.32 16.22 3.26
N LEU A 179 0.08 14.97 3.51
CA LEU A 179 -0.85 13.88 3.82
C LEU A 179 -1.61 14.14 5.12
N ALA A 180 -0.94 14.61 6.17
CA ALA A 180 -1.58 15.00 7.43
C ALA A 180 -2.62 16.11 7.22
N LYS A 181 -2.28 17.17 6.47
CA LYS A 181 -3.22 18.26 6.14
C LYS A 181 -4.43 17.77 5.34
N LYS A 182 -4.26 16.74 4.52
CA LYS A 182 -5.33 16.12 3.72
C LYS A 182 -6.05 14.99 4.47
N GLN A 183 -5.61 14.64 5.67
CA GLN A 183 -6.10 13.48 6.44
C GLN A 183 -6.01 12.16 5.66
N ILE A 184 -4.92 11.99 4.90
CA ILE A 184 -4.68 10.77 4.11
C ILE A 184 -3.82 9.82 4.92
N SER A 185 -4.35 8.61 5.12
CA SER A 185 -3.62 7.49 5.73
C SER A 185 -2.47 7.02 4.86
N TRP A 186 -1.43 6.48 5.49
CA TRP A 186 -0.23 6.02 4.79
C TRP A 186 0.45 4.84 5.47
N ALA A 187 1.22 4.06 4.70
CA ALA A 187 2.12 3.01 5.19
C ALA A 187 3.51 3.13 4.51
N ASN A 188 4.58 3.10 5.32
CA ASN A 188 5.95 3.28 4.83
C ASN A 188 6.58 1.94 4.40
N TRP A 189 7.27 1.96 3.26
CA TRP A 189 8.17 0.90 2.81
C TRP A 189 9.58 1.10 3.40
N SER A 190 10.16 0.13 4.13
CA SER A 190 9.50 -1.07 4.67
C SER A 190 10.17 -1.62 5.92
N VAL A 191 9.43 -2.44 6.66
CA VAL A 191 9.95 -3.19 7.81
C VAL A 191 10.80 -4.37 7.33
N ASN A 192 12.05 -4.08 6.94
CA ASN A 192 13.02 -5.07 6.49
C ASN A 192 14.44 -4.79 7.02
N ASN A 193 15.33 -5.77 6.90
CA ASN A 193 16.74 -5.72 7.27
C ASN A 193 17.67 -6.16 6.12
N LYS A 194 17.22 -5.98 4.87
CA LYS A 194 17.89 -6.43 3.63
C LYS A 194 19.15 -5.64 3.30
N GLY A 195 19.27 -4.43 3.85
CA GLY A 195 20.44 -3.56 3.66
C GLY A 195 20.28 -2.52 2.55
N GLU A 196 19.08 -2.34 2.00
CA GLU A 196 18.72 -1.20 1.15
C GLU A 196 18.28 0.00 2.02
N ASP A 197 18.54 1.23 1.56
CA ASP A 197 18.36 2.44 2.38
C ASP A 197 16.90 2.72 2.82
N SER A 198 15.91 2.16 2.11
CA SER A 198 14.49 2.30 2.48
C SER A 198 14.09 1.43 3.67
N GLY A 199 14.84 0.36 3.96
CA GLY A 199 14.56 -0.53 5.08
C GLY A 199 14.69 0.17 6.43
N VAL A 200 13.78 -0.12 7.37
CA VAL A 200 13.84 0.51 8.71
C VAL A 200 14.99 -0.02 9.56
N LEU A 201 15.47 -1.25 9.34
CA LEU A 201 16.51 -1.89 10.16
C LEU A 201 17.85 -1.95 9.46
N LYS A 202 18.92 -1.83 10.25
CA LYS A 202 20.28 -2.12 9.77
C LYS A 202 20.35 -3.56 9.26
N TYR A 203 21.24 -3.76 8.28
CA TYR A 203 21.45 -5.04 7.64
C TYR A 203 21.61 -6.16 8.70
N ASN A 204 20.85 -7.24 8.55
CA ASN A 204 20.88 -8.43 9.42
C ASN A 204 20.55 -8.20 10.91
N LYS A 205 20.04 -7.03 11.33
CA LYS A 205 19.90 -6.69 12.75
C LYS A 205 18.90 -7.56 13.54
N ASP A 206 17.84 -8.04 12.89
CA ASP A 206 16.85 -8.93 13.50
C ASP A 206 16.33 -9.96 12.50
N LYS A 207 17.04 -11.09 12.37
CA LYS A 207 16.68 -12.17 11.45
C LYS A 207 15.48 -12.99 11.90
N ARG A 208 15.09 -12.87 13.17
CA ARG A 208 14.04 -13.69 13.78
C ARG A 208 12.74 -12.93 14.00
N ALA A 209 12.73 -11.62 13.70
CA ALA A 209 11.60 -10.73 13.91
C ALA A 209 11.13 -10.71 15.37
N GLU A 210 12.08 -10.70 16.31
CA GLU A 210 11.81 -10.69 17.75
C GLU A 210 11.45 -9.28 18.27
N GLY A 211 11.74 -8.22 17.50
CA GLY A 211 11.44 -6.84 17.87
C GLY A 211 12.36 -6.28 18.95
N GLY A 212 11.87 -5.28 19.71
CA GLY A 212 12.65 -4.66 20.80
C GLY A 212 13.81 -3.77 20.34
N TRP A 213 13.73 -3.25 19.12
CA TRP A 213 14.80 -2.47 18.49
C TRP A 213 15.07 -1.15 19.19
N LYS A 214 16.36 -0.81 19.31
CA LYS A 214 16.86 0.48 19.81
C LYS A 214 17.17 1.42 18.66
N ASP A 215 17.41 2.70 18.93
CA ASP A 215 17.77 3.68 17.90
C ASP A 215 19.04 3.26 17.11
N GLU A 216 19.99 2.59 17.78
CA GLU A 216 21.21 2.06 17.14
C GLU A 216 20.96 0.89 16.18
N ASP A 217 19.76 0.29 16.20
CA ASP A 217 19.35 -0.82 15.34
C ASP A 217 18.71 -0.35 14.04
N LEU A 218 18.25 0.90 14.02
CA LEU A 218 17.54 1.51 12.92
C LEU A 218 18.49 2.11 11.89
N GLN A 219 18.11 2.05 10.62
CA GLN A 219 18.73 2.84 9.55
C GLN A 219 18.21 4.29 9.57
N PRO A 220 18.86 5.23 8.87
CA PRO A 220 18.37 6.60 8.77
C PRO A 220 16.89 6.72 8.36
N SER A 221 16.41 5.86 7.43
CA SER A 221 14.99 5.78 7.06
C SER A 221 14.11 5.42 8.25
N GLY A 222 14.45 4.33 8.96
CA GLY A 222 13.71 3.87 10.14
C GLY A 222 13.65 4.89 11.28
N ILE A 223 14.75 5.62 11.52
CA ILE A 223 14.78 6.71 12.52
C ILE A 223 13.78 7.80 12.12
N LEU A 224 13.82 8.26 10.86
CA LEU A 224 12.96 9.32 10.37
C LEU A 224 11.47 8.92 10.43
N VAL A 225 11.13 7.74 9.93
CA VAL A 225 9.75 7.22 9.92
C VAL A 225 9.22 7.06 11.35
N ARG A 226 10.04 6.56 12.28
CA ARG A 226 9.67 6.44 13.69
C ARG A 226 9.38 7.80 14.32
N GLN A 227 10.17 8.83 14.02
CA GLN A 227 9.94 10.19 14.50
C GLN A 227 8.62 10.76 13.97
N ILE A 228 8.32 10.54 12.69
CA ILE A 228 7.05 10.96 12.06
C ILE A 228 5.86 10.26 12.73
N LEU A 229 5.91 8.93 12.91
CA LEU A 229 4.85 8.15 13.57
C LEU A 229 4.57 8.62 15.01
N ARG A 230 5.59 9.14 15.70
CA ARG A 230 5.49 9.63 17.09
C ARG A 230 5.15 11.11 17.19
N GLY A 231 5.00 11.82 16.07
CA GLY A 231 4.73 13.26 16.04
C GLY A 231 5.91 14.11 16.50
N GLU A 232 7.14 13.60 16.39
CA GLU A 232 8.38 14.29 16.75
C GLU A 232 8.89 15.19 15.61
N LYS A 233 8.36 15.02 14.39
CA LYS A 233 8.64 15.82 13.18
C LYS A 233 7.37 16.13 12.39
#